data_AF-A0A9D5CWK8-F1
#
_entry.id   AF-A0A9D5CWK8-F1
#
_cell.length_a   1.000
_cell.length_b   1.000
_cell.length_c   1.000
_cell.angle_alpha   90.00
_cell.angle_beta   90.00
_cell.angle_gamma   90.00
#
_symmetry.space_group_name_H-M   'P 1'
#
loop_
_entity.id
_entity.type
_entity.pdbx_description
1 polymer ?
#
loop_
_entity_poly.entity_id
_entity_poly.type
_entity_poly.pdbx_seq_one_letter_code
_entity_poly.pdbx_strand_id
1 'polypeptide(L)'
;MILPSPSLTSPSVNKNFFSAPLPVRSFKPSIIACASCNHGSQSSTLEFLCKEGKVDEAFQIIDQMDRQGLAAKPVNLVLLLQACAEARSLLSVRKAHQCIERSSCRGSRPFIYKLAEVYCKLGSMEDARKVFDEMPVKPVVKRREAYVKVRKLHERMRAAGYVPDTLYVLHDIDEKEKSEH
;
A
#
# COMPACT_ATOMS: atom_id res chain seq x y z
N MET A 1 -31.74 51.29 -27.56
CA MET A 1 -31.85 49.84 -27.87
C MET A 1 -30.49 49.22 -27.51
N ILE A 2 -30.43 48.37 -26.47
CA ILE A 2 -30.21 46.90 -26.58
C ILE A 2 -28.75 46.62 -27.00
N LEU A 3 -27.84 45.97 -26.27
CA LEU A 3 -27.79 45.11 -25.07
C LEU A 3 -26.31 45.06 -24.58
N PRO A 4 -26.01 44.54 -23.38
CA PRO A 4 -24.64 44.37 -22.88
C PRO A 4 -23.92 43.20 -23.56
N SER A 5 -22.59 43.30 -23.66
CA SER A 5 -21.68 42.28 -24.18
C SER A 5 -21.61 41.04 -23.26
N PRO A 6 -21.67 39.81 -23.81
CA PRO A 6 -21.69 38.58 -23.04
C PRO A 6 -20.29 38.07 -22.66
N SER A 7 -20.26 37.36 -21.55
CA SER A 7 -19.17 36.54 -20.99
C SER A 7 -18.54 35.59 -22.01
N LEU A 8 -17.22 35.63 -22.16
CA LEU A 8 -16.43 34.61 -22.84
C LEU A 8 -16.12 33.46 -21.87
N THR A 9 -16.95 32.44 -21.92
CA THR A 9 -16.60 31.08 -21.52
C THR A 9 -15.84 30.43 -22.68
N SER A 10 -14.60 30.01 -22.46
CA SER A 10 -13.86 29.19 -23.41
C SER A 10 -14.23 27.70 -23.26
N PRO A 11 -14.20 26.92 -24.35
CA PRO A 11 -14.90 25.64 -24.46
C PRO A 11 -14.03 24.41 -24.20
N SER A 12 -14.69 23.37 -23.71
CA SER A 12 -14.53 21.93 -24.04
C SER A 12 -13.16 21.41 -24.50
N VAL A 13 -12.43 20.77 -23.59
CA VAL A 13 -11.56 19.64 -23.95
C VAL A 13 -12.33 18.35 -23.72
N ASN A 14 -12.67 17.73 -24.85
CA ASN A 14 -13.41 16.49 -25.02
C ASN A 14 -12.58 15.31 -24.47
N LYS A 15 -13.00 14.74 -23.32
CA LYS A 15 -12.40 13.54 -22.72
C LYS A 15 -13.21 12.30 -23.07
N ASN A 16 -13.19 11.89 -24.33
CA ASN A 16 -13.76 10.62 -24.77
C ASN A 16 -12.67 9.75 -25.38
N PHE A 17 -11.93 9.06 -24.52
CA PHE A 17 -11.03 7.97 -24.96
C PHE A 17 -10.87 6.96 -23.82
N PHE A 18 -11.88 6.11 -23.64
CA PHE A 18 -11.77 4.65 -23.61
C PHE A 18 -13.09 4.02 -23.13
N SER A 19 -13.74 3.36 -24.09
CA SER A 19 -14.58 2.15 -24.00
C SER A 19 -15.39 1.88 -22.72
N ALA A 20 -16.71 1.90 -22.94
CA ALA A 20 -17.82 1.45 -22.10
C ALA A 20 -17.55 0.22 -21.19
N PRO A 21 -18.04 0.23 -19.94
CA PRO A 21 -18.36 -0.97 -19.20
C PRO A 21 -19.79 -1.45 -19.49
N LEU A 22 -19.91 -2.77 -19.51
CA LEU A 22 -21.09 -3.63 -19.63
C LEU A 22 -22.27 -3.23 -18.71
N PRO A 23 -23.51 -3.69 -18.99
CA PRO A 23 -24.70 -3.27 -18.28
C PRO A 23 -24.61 -3.62 -16.79
N VAL A 24 -24.47 -2.59 -15.95
CA VAL A 24 -24.69 -2.72 -14.51
C VAL A 24 -26.16 -3.00 -14.30
N ARG A 25 -26.48 -4.28 -14.02
CA ARG A 25 -27.79 -4.67 -13.51
C ARG A 25 -28.09 -3.82 -12.29
N SER A 26 -29.18 -3.07 -12.36
CA SER A 26 -29.78 -2.32 -11.27
C SER A 26 -30.20 -3.30 -10.17
N PHE A 27 -29.30 -3.57 -9.23
CA PHE A 27 -29.65 -4.27 -8.00
C PHE A 27 -30.23 -3.23 -7.05
N LYS A 28 -31.55 -3.28 -6.84
CA LYS A 28 -32.22 -2.55 -5.77
C LYS A 28 -31.66 -3.06 -4.44
N PRO A 29 -31.11 -2.22 -3.55
CA PRO A 29 -30.74 -2.67 -2.21
C PRO A 29 -32.02 -2.83 -1.39
N SER A 30 -32.62 -4.02 -1.46
CA SER A 30 -33.76 -4.45 -0.63
C SER A 30 -33.37 -5.58 0.33
N ILE A 31 -32.10 -5.64 0.74
CA ILE A 31 -31.51 -6.62 1.65
C ILE A 31 -30.54 -5.77 2.52
N ILE A 32 -30.79 -5.42 3.79
CA ILE A 32 -31.32 -6.18 4.92
C ILE A 32 -31.93 -5.24 5.98
N ALA A 33 -33.14 -5.59 6.42
CA ALA A 33 -33.57 -5.40 7.78
C ALA A 33 -32.99 -6.54 8.65
N CYS A 34 -32.29 -6.22 9.75
CA CYS A 34 -32.60 -6.80 11.07
C CYS A 34 -31.71 -6.17 12.17
N ALA A 35 -32.36 -5.75 13.26
CA ALA A 35 -31.78 -5.24 14.50
C ALA A 35 -31.34 -6.37 15.47
N SER A 36 -30.83 -7.48 14.95
CA SER A 36 -30.36 -8.61 15.76
C SER A 36 -29.04 -9.14 15.21
N CYS A 37 -28.06 -9.19 16.09
CA CYS A 37 -26.64 -9.41 15.84
C CYS A 37 -26.34 -10.70 15.06
N ASN A 38 -25.59 -10.60 13.96
CA ASN A 38 -24.85 -11.72 13.38
C ASN A 38 -23.38 -11.29 13.11
N HIS A 39 -22.58 -11.12 14.18
CA HIS A 39 -21.16 -10.75 14.09
C HIS A 39 -20.34 -11.73 13.22
N GLY A 40 -20.72 -13.02 13.20
CA GLY A 40 -20.12 -14.03 12.31
C GLY A 40 -20.50 -13.87 10.84
N SER A 41 -21.66 -13.30 10.54
CA SER A 41 -22.16 -13.15 9.16
C SER A 41 -21.41 -12.07 8.39
N GLN A 42 -21.12 -10.92 9.00
CA GLN A 42 -20.46 -9.81 8.31
C GLN A 42 -19.01 -10.11 7.93
N SER A 43 -18.24 -10.75 8.83
CA SER A 43 -16.88 -11.21 8.53
C SER A 43 -16.87 -12.19 7.36
N SER A 44 -17.76 -13.19 7.39
CA SER A 44 -17.85 -14.20 6.33
C SER A 44 -18.30 -13.60 4.98
N THR A 45 -19.26 -12.66 5.03
CA THR A 45 -19.73 -11.93 3.85
C THR A 45 -18.62 -11.09 3.25
N LEU A 46 -17.83 -10.40 4.08
CA LEU A 46 -16.69 -9.61 3.62
C LEU A 46 -15.61 -10.49 2.99
N GLU A 47 -15.29 -11.63 3.60
CA GLU A 47 -14.33 -12.59 3.03
C GLU A 47 -14.77 -13.06 1.64
N PHE A 48 -16.06 -13.36 1.48
CA PHE A 48 -16.64 -13.74 0.19
C PHE A 48 -16.54 -12.60 -0.83
N LEU A 49 -16.94 -11.38 -0.47
CA LEU A 49 -16.88 -10.21 -1.37
C LEU A 49 -15.46 -9.88 -1.81
N CYS A 50 -14.47 -10.04 -0.93
CA CYS A 50 -13.06 -9.84 -1.27
C CYS A 50 -12.58 -10.88 -2.29
N LYS A 51 -12.98 -12.15 -2.14
CA LYS A 51 -12.63 -13.23 -3.09
C LYS A 51 -13.26 -13.02 -4.47
N GLU A 52 -14.47 -12.46 -4.52
CA GLU A 52 -15.15 -12.11 -5.77
C GLU A 52 -14.61 -10.80 -6.40
N GLY A 53 -13.67 -10.11 -5.75
CA GLY A 53 -13.12 -8.84 -6.24
C GLY A 53 -14.08 -7.65 -6.14
N LYS A 54 -15.18 -7.79 -5.40
CA LYS A 54 -16.19 -6.74 -5.20
C LYS A 54 -15.77 -5.76 -4.11
N VAL A 55 -14.70 -5.01 -4.40
CA VAL A 55 -14.01 -4.16 -3.43
C VAL A 55 -14.91 -3.08 -2.82
N ASP A 56 -15.78 -2.43 -3.62
CA ASP A 56 -16.67 -1.38 -3.11
C ASP A 56 -17.72 -1.92 -2.13
N GLU A 57 -18.30 -3.09 -2.41
CA GLU A 57 -19.23 -3.78 -1.51
C GLU A 57 -18.50 -4.21 -0.22
N ALA A 58 -17.25 -4.68 -0.33
CA ALA A 58 -16.44 -5.04 0.84
C ALA A 58 -16.17 -3.82 1.75
N PHE A 59 -15.93 -2.64 1.17
CA PHE A 59 -15.79 -1.40 1.94
C PHE A 59 -17.09 -1.01 2.65
N GLN A 60 -18.26 -1.21 2.04
CA GLN A 60 -19.55 -0.97 2.69
C GLN A 60 -19.74 -1.84 3.91
N ILE A 61 -19.30 -3.11 3.85
CA ILE A 61 -19.35 -4.00 5.03
C ILE A 61 -18.40 -3.51 6.12
N ILE A 62 -17.17 -3.08 5.81
CA ILE A 62 -16.28 -2.49 6.83
C ILE A 62 -16.90 -1.25 7.46
N ASP A 63 -17.44 -0.32 6.65
CA ASP A 63 -18.06 0.90 7.17
C ASP A 63 -19.30 0.57 8.04
N GLN A 64 -20.07 -0.45 7.67
CA GLN A 64 -21.17 -0.94 8.50
C GLN A 64 -20.68 -1.51 9.82
N MET A 65 -19.59 -2.30 9.81
CA MET A 65 -18.96 -2.83 11.02
C MET A 65 -18.50 -1.68 11.94
N ASP A 66 -17.82 -0.67 11.37
CA ASP A 66 -17.34 0.50 12.12
C ASP A 66 -18.49 1.28 12.76
N ARG A 67 -19.59 1.53 12.03
CA ARG A 67 -20.81 2.20 12.56
C ARG A 67 -21.49 1.42 13.68
N GLN A 68 -21.36 0.10 13.68
CA GLN A 68 -21.89 -0.78 14.73
C GLN A 68 -20.92 -0.93 15.91
N GLY A 69 -19.76 -0.25 15.87
CA GLY A 69 -18.72 -0.37 16.89
C GLY A 69 -17.99 -1.72 16.86
N LEU A 70 -18.10 -2.47 15.76
CA LEU A 70 -17.48 -3.77 15.58
C LEU A 70 -16.14 -3.62 14.87
N ALA A 71 -15.07 -4.14 15.48
CA ALA A 71 -13.74 -4.08 14.89
C ALA A 71 -13.57 -5.15 13.80
N ALA A 72 -13.14 -4.73 12.61
CA ALA A 72 -12.70 -5.65 11.57
C ALA A 72 -11.51 -6.49 12.07
N LYS A 73 -11.58 -7.81 11.85
CA LYS A 73 -10.49 -8.72 12.21
C LYS A 73 -9.26 -8.46 11.32
N PRO A 74 -8.03 -8.75 11.79
CA PRO A 74 -6.83 -8.61 10.98
C PRO A 74 -6.91 -9.38 9.65
N VAL A 75 -7.49 -10.58 9.65
CA VAL A 75 -7.69 -11.41 8.45
C VAL A 75 -8.53 -10.68 7.40
N ASN A 76 -9.59 -10.00 7.82
CA ASN A 76 -10.49 -9.23 6.94
C ASN A 76 -9.74 -8.11 6.23
N LEU A 77 -8.89 -7.38 6.98
CA LEU A 77 -8.11 -6.27 6.44
C LEU A 77 -7.06 -6.75 5.44
N VAL A 78 -6.43 -7.91 5.68
CA VAL A 78 -5.47 -8.52 4.74
C VAL A 78 -6.17 -8.93 3.45
N LEU A 79 -7.34 -9.56 3.53
CA LEU A 79 -8.12 -9.97 2.35
C LEU A 79 -8.59 -8.75 1.54
N LEU A 80 -9.05 -7.70 2.23
CA LEU A 80 -9.43 -6.45 1.57
C LEU A 80 -8.24 -5.81 0.84
N LEU A 81 -7.07 -5.74 1.48
CA LEU A 81 -5.83 -5.25 0.89
C LEU A 81 -5.46 -6.04 -0.37
N GLN A 82 -5.58 -7.35 -0.31
CA GLN A 82 -5.28 -8.26 -1.42
C GLN A 82 -6.25 -8.01 -2.58
N ALA A 83 -7.56 -7.94 -2.32
CA ALA A 83 -8.57 -7.62 -3.33
C ALA A 83 -8.34 -6.23 -3.97
N CYS A 84 -7.96 -5.23 -3.17
CA CYS A 84 -7.61 -3.90 -3.67
C CYS A 84 -6.37 -3.93 -4.58
N ALA A 85 -5.36 -4.74 -4.24
CA ALA A 85 -4.16 -4.92 -5.03
C ALA A 85 -4.46 -5.59 -6.38
N GLU A 86 -5.34 -6.61 -6.37
CA GLU A 86 -5.79 -7.33 -7.57
C GLU A 86 -6.65 -6.46 -8.49
N ALA A 87 -7.48 -5.59 -7.92
CA ALA A 87 -8.23 -4.56 -8.66
C ALA A 87 -7.33 -3.48 -9.28
N ARG A 88 -6.02 -3.49 -9.00
CA ARG A 88 -5.01 -2.52 -9.47
C ARG A 88 -5.39 -1.05 -9.25
N SER A 89 -6.19 -0.76 -8.23
CA SER A 89 -6.71 0.58 -7.94
C SER A 89 -5.98 1.19 -6.75
N LEU A 90 -5.13 2.19 -7.01
CA LEU A 90 -4.46 2.96 -5.96
C LEU A 90 -5.45 3.65 -5.02
N LEU A 91 -6.60 4.10 -5.54
CA LEU A 91 -7.64 4.72 -4.73
C LEU A 91 -8.20 3.73 -3.69
N SER A 92 -8.45 2.49 -4.11
CA SER A 92 -8.95 1.44 -3.23
C SER A 92 -7.91 1.06 -2.17
N VAL A 93 -6.62 0.96 -2.54
CA VAL A 93 -5.54 0.71 -1.58
C VAL A 93 -5.41 1.84 -0.56
N ARG A 94 -5.52 3.10 -0.98
CA ARG A 94 -5.50 4.26 -0.06
C ARG A 94 -6.69 4.25 0.89
N LYS A 95 -7.88 3.87 0.43
CA LYS A 95 -9.05 3.67 1.31
C LYS A 95 -8.79 2.55 2.32
N ALA A 96 -8.27 1.40 1.88
CA ALA A 96 -7.92 0.29 2.76
C ALA A 96 -6.84 0.69 3.79
N HIS A 97 -5.87 1.51 3.39
CA HIS A 97 -4.86 2.06 4.28
C HIS A 97 -5.51 2.88 5.41
N GLN A 98 -6.44 3.77 5.09
CA GLN A 98 -7.19 4.53 6.10
C GLN A 98 -8.02 3.63 7.01
N CYS A 99 -8.62 2.55 6.49
CA CYS A 99 -9.34 1.58 7.32
C CYS A 99 -8.40 0.92 8.34
N ILE A 100 -7.18 0.56 7.93
CA ILE A 100 -6.17 -0.02 8.82
C ILE A 100 -5.71 0.97 9.89
N GLU A 101 -5.51 2.24 9.53
CA GLU A 101 -5.14 3.30 10.48
C GLU A 101 -6.21 3.55 11.54
N ARG A 102 -7.50 3.38 11.21
CA ARG A 102 -8.61 3.49 12.17
C ARG A 102 -8.78 2.24 13.04
N SER A 103 -8.24 1.12 12.61
CA SER A 103 -8.33 -0.16 13.33
C SER A 103 -7.26 -0.32 14.41
N SER A 104 -7.40 -1.37 15.23
CA SER A 104 -6.37 -1.81 16.19
C SER A 104 -5.06 -2.29 15.52
N CYS A 105 -5.04 -2.47 14.21
CA CYS A 105 -3.86 -2.90 13.45
C CYS A 105 -2.93 -1.75 13.05
N ARG A 106 -3.25 -0.51 13.43
CA ARG A 106 -2.44 0.68 13.13
C ARG A 106 -0.99 0.48 13.55
N GLY A 107 -0.06 0.74 12.62
CA GLY A 107 1.38 0.67 12.89
C GLY A 107 1.93 -0.76 13.08
N SER A 108 1.10 -1.80 12.89
CA SER A 108 1.53 -3.18 12.99
C SER A 108 2.45 -3.55 11.83
N ARG A 109 3.63 -4.12 12.15
CA ARG A 109 4.70 -4.40 11.17
C ARG A 109 4.22 -5.21 9.96
N PRO A 110 3.44 -6.30 10.11
CA PRO A 110 2.94 -7.07 8.96
C PRO A 110 2.09 -6.23 8.00
N PHE A 111 1.27 -5.31 8.53
CA PHE A 111 0.43 -4.43 7.71
C PHE A 111 1.26 -3.37 7.01
N ILE A 112 2.25 -2.78 7.68
CA ILE A 112 3.19 -1.82 7.07
C ILE A 112 3.91 -2.45 5.87
N TYR A 113 4.49 -3.64 6.06
CA TYR A 113 5.19 -4.34 4.96
C TYR A 113 4.24 -4.68 3.82
N LYS A 114 3.04 -5.20 4.12
CA LYS A 114 2.05 -5.55 3.09
C LYS A 114 1.56 -4.33 2.33
N LEU A 115 1.28 -3.22 3.02
CA LEU A 115 0.89 -1.95 2.40
C LEU A 115 1.98 -1.44 1.46
N ALA A 116 3.23 -1.41 1.93
CA ALA A 116 4.34 -0.97 1.11
C ALA A 116 4.56 -1.88 -0.11
N GLU A 117 4.46 -3.21 0.06
CA GLU A 117 4.50 -4.17 -1.04
C GLU A 117 3.43 -3.87 -2.10
N VAL A 118 2.18 -3.63 -1.67
CA VAL A 118 1.06 -3.32 -2.57
C VAL A 118 1.26 -1.97 -3.26
N TYR A 119 1.67 -0.92 -2.54
CA TYR A 119 1.96 0.39 -3.14
C TYR A 119 3.08 0.31 -4.18
N CYS A 120 4.16 -0.41 -3.89
CA CYS A 120 5.24 -0.68 -4.85
C CYS A 120 4.72 -1.43 -6.08
N LYS A 121 3.90 -2.47 -5.91
CA LYS A 121 3.29 -3.23 -7.02
C LYS A 121 2.40 -2.37 -7.92
N LEU A 122 1.78 -1.34 -7.37
CA LEU A 122 0.95 -0.37 -8.11
C LEU A 122 1.74 0.86 -8.60
N GLY A 123 3.05 0.90 -8.37
CA GLY A 123 3.93 1.96 -8.86
C GLY A 123 3.96 3.24 -8.01
N SER A 124 3.28 3.28 -6.85
CA SER A 124 3.31 4.45 -5.96
C SER A 124 4.46 4.33 -4.95
N MET A 125 5.67 4.68 -5.38
CA MET A 125 6.85 4.70 -4.50
C MET A 125 6.72 5.74 -3.37
N GLU A 126 6.03 6.84 -3.64
CA GLU A 126 5.82 7.91 -2.65
C GLU A 126 5.00 7.41 -1.45
N ASP A 127 3.87 6.73 -1.70
CA ASP A 127 3.02 6.20 -0.65
C ASP A 127 3.71 5.04 0.09
N ALA A 128 4.41 4.16 -0.63
CA ALA A 128 5.21 3.09 -0.02
C ALA A 128 6.24 3.66 0.97
N ARG A 129 6.91 4.76 0.61
CA ARG A 129 7.89 5.42 1.47
C ARG A 129 7.23 6.03 2.71
N LYS A 130 6.09 6.71 2.56
CA LYS A 130 5.33 7.29 3.68
C LYS A 130 4.96 6.23 4.72
N VAL A 131 4.41 5.10 4.26
CA VAL A 131 4.04 3.96 5.13
C VAL A 131 5.25 3.42 5.90
N PHE A 132 6.42 3.33 5.27
CA PHE A 132 7.65 2.91 5.95
C PHE A 132 8.16 3.94 6.97
N ASP A 133 8.03 5.23 6.66
CA ASP A 133 8.49 6.30 7.53
C ASP A 133 7.65 6.48 8.79
N GLU A 134 6.37 6.11 8.73
CA GLU A 134 5.43 6.10 9.85
C GLU A 134 5.64 4.94 10.83
N MET A 135 6.54 3.99 10.54
CA MET A 135 6.84 2.86 11.42
C MET A 135 7.54 3.34 12.71
N PRO A 136 7.00 3.06 13.92
CA PRO A 136 7.54 3.56 15.19
C PRO A 136 8.91 2.99 15.53
N VAL A 137 9.23 1.80 15.01
CA VAL A 137 10.56 1.19 15.10
C VAL A 137 11.06 0.98 13.69
N LYS A 138 11.67 2.02 13.11
CA LYS A 138 12.42 1.87 11.86
C LYS A 138 13.46 0.75 12.10
N PRO A 139 13.53 -0.34 11.30
CA PRO A 139 14.65 -1.27 11.33
C PRO A 139 15.87 -0.61 10.68
N VAL A 140 16.19 0.60 11.13
CA VAL A 140 17.57 1.03 11.23
C VAL A 140 18.11 0.19 12.37
N VAL A 141 18.66 -0.98 12.05
CA VAL A 141 19.95 -1.31 12.65
C VAL A 141 20.76 -0.06 12.34
N LYS A 142 20.93 0.85 13.33
CA LYS A 142 21.20 2.26 13.02
C LYS A 142 22.39 2.21 12.09
N ARG A 143 22.23 2.65 10.83
CA ARG A 143 23.33 2.53 9.86
C ARG A 143 24.60 3.13 10.49
N ARG A 144 24.38 4.20 11.26
CA ARG A 144 25.33 4.79 12.21
C ARG A 144 25.84 3.85 13.31
N GLU A 145 25.01 3.13 14.06
CA GLU A 145 25.50 2.11 15.02
C GLU A 145 26.27 0.98 14.35
N ALA A 146 25.83 0.49 13.19
CA ALA A 146 26.56 -0.51 12.43
C ALA A 146 27.94 0.03 12.04
N TYR A 147 28.01 1.24 11.46
CA TYR A 147 29.29 1.91 11.15
C TYR A 147 30.12 2.21 12.39
N VAL A 148 29.51 2.59 13.53
CA VAL A 148 30.21 2.82 14.80
C VAL A 148 30.79 1.52 15.36
N LYS A 149 30.05 0.41 15.28
CA LYS A 149 30.53 -0.92 15.68
C LYS A 149 31.66 -1.40 14.77
N VAL A 150 31.53 -1.22 13.46
CA VAL A 150 32.59 -1.53 12.47
C VAL A 150 33.84 -0.69 12.74
N ARG A 151 33.69 0.62 12.99
CA ARG A 151 34.80 1.50 13.34
C ARG A 151 35.46 1.11 14.66
N LYS A 152 34.68 0.82 15.70
CA LYS A 152 35.20 0.34 17.00
C LYS A 152 35.94 -0.99 16.86
N LEU A 153 35.47 -1.87 15.98
CA LEU A 153 36.15 -3.12 15.65
C LEU A 153 37.47 -2.85 14.92
N HIS A 154 37.48 -1.96 13.93
CA HIS A 154 38.68 -1.54 13.20
C HIS A 154 39.77 -0.96 14.13
N GLU A 155 39.37 -0.15 15.10
CA GLU A 155 40.27 0.40 16.13
C GLU A 155 40.86 -0.71 17.01
N ARG A 156 40.05 -1.69 17.42
CA ARG A 156 40.53 -2.87 18.18
C ARG A 156 41.48 -3.74 17.36
N MET A 157 41.21 -3.93 16.08
CA MET A 157 42.07 -4.71 15.18
C MET A 157 43.45 -4.04 15.04
N ARG A 158 43.49 -2.71 14.85
CA ARG A 158 44.77 -1.95 14.82
C ARG A 158 45.51 -2.01 16.15
N ALA A 159 44.82 -1.87 17.27
CA ALA A 159 45.43 -1.98 18.60
C ALA A 159 46.02 -3.37 18.88
N ALA A 160 45.48 -4.42 18.25
CA ALA A 160 46.01 -5.78 18.30
C ALA A 160 47.13 -6.05 17.28
N GLY A 161 47.59 -5.02 16.55
CA GLY A 161 48.65 -5.13 15.54
C GLY A 161 48.19 -5.61 14.16
N TYR A 162 46.89 -5.83 13.96
CA TYR A 162 46.32 -6.20 12.67
C TYR A 162 45.87 -4.93 11.93
N VAL A 163 46.41 -4.70 10.73
CA VAL A 163 46.01 -3.57 9.86
C VAL A 163 45.11 -4.13 8.75
N PRO A 164 43.79 -3.89 8.77
CA PRO A 164 42.90 -4.35 7.71
C PRO A 164 43.20 -3.55 6.44
N ASP A 165 43.61 -4.25 5.39
CA ASP A 165 43.85 -3.63 4.10
C ASP A 165 42.52 -3.51 3.35
N THR A 166 42.11 -2.28 3.02
CA THR A 166 40.84 -2.00 2.33
C THR A 166 41.06 -1.49 0.90
N LEU A 167 42.30 -1.52 0.41
CA LEU A 167 42.69 -0.91 -0.86
C LEU A 167 42.68 -1.87 -2.06
N TYR A 168 42.31 -3.15 -1.87
CA TYR A 168 42.47 -4.21 -2.90
C TYR A 168 41.20 -5.09 -3.10
N VAL A 169 40.02 -4.49 -3.27
CA VAL A 169 38.80 -5.22 -3.75
C VAL A 169 38.38 -4.78 -5.16
N LEU A 170 39.34 -4.28 -5.95
CA LEU A 170 39.20 -4.11 -7.40
C LEU A 170 40.43 -4.73 -8.07
N HIS A 171 40.40 -6.05 -8.23
CA HIS A 171 41.25 -6.82 -9.15
C HIS A 171 40.43 -8.03 -9.62
N ASP A 172 40.15 -8.30 -10.88
CA ASP A 172 40.23 -7.57 -12.14
C ASP A 172 39.03 -8.11 -12.97
N ILE A 173 38.19 -7.25 -13.53
CA ILE A 173 37.43 -7.62 -14.73
C ILE A 173 37.85 -6.62 -15.78
N ASP A 174 38.98 -6.91 -16.42
CA ASP A 174 39.22 -6.31 -17.72
C ASP A 174 38.22 -6.92 -18.70
N GLU A 175 37.30 -6.10 -19.17
CA GLU A 175 36.29 -6.35 -20.23
C GLU A 175 36.91 -6.70 -21.61
N LYS A 176 38.15 -7.22 -21.66
CA LYS A 176 38.94 -7.39 -22.90
C LYS A 176 39.18 -8.83 -23.34
N GLU A 177 38.45 -9.81 -22.81
CA GLU A 177 38.37 -11.18 -23.40
C GLU A 177 36.99 -11.46 -24.04
N LYS A 178 36.41 -10.45 -24.72
CA LYS A 178 35.17 -10.63 -25.50
C LYS A 178 35.36 -10.55 -27.02
N SER A 179 36.59 -10.62 -27.51
CA SER A 179 36.83 -10.70 -28.95
C SER A 179 38.04 -11.58 -29.23
N GLU A 180 37.76 -12.66 -29.98
CA GLU A 180 38.71 -13.56 -30.63
C GLU A 180 39.28 -14.64 -29.71
N HIS A 181 38.57 -15.76 -29.57
CA HIS A 181 38.81 -17.03 -30.29
C HIS A 181 37.57 -17.93 -30.17
#